data_AF-A0A2K3M1B7-F1
#
_entry.id   AF-A0A2K3M1B7-F1
#
_cell.length_a   1.000
_cell.length_b   1.000
_cell.length_c   1.000
_cell.angle_alpha   90.00
_cell.angle_beta   90.00
_cell.angle_gamma   90.00
#
_symmetry.space_group_name_H-M   'P 1'
#
loop_
_entity.id
_entity.type
_entity.pdbx_description
1 polymer ?
#
loop_
_entity_poly.entity_id
_entity_poly.type
_entity_poly.pdbx_seq_one_letter_code
_entity_poly.pdbx_strand_id
1 'polypeptide(L)'
;MAARVRVSLLVLMSLVTYMSNTAESSITPAEFIKSSCRATRYPILCVRCLMGYASVIGLSERQLAMTALSVSISRTRSSASFVKKISKARGIKPREYIAIQDCIENMGDSLDSLSQSVRELGSIGHAVGEDFVWHMSNVQTWVSAALTDDNTCLDGFSGPSMKGNVKAAIKNRVVNVTQITSNALALVNRFASIHRTVETP
;
A
#
# COMPACT_ATOMS: atom_id res chain seq x y z
N MET A 1 -34.21 -44.63 42.66
CA MET A 1 -34.00 -44.29 41.24
C MET A 1 -33.98 -42.79 40.96
N ALA A 2 -34.92 -41.99 41.51
CA ALA A 2 -35.02 -40.55 41.26
C ALA A 2 -33.75 -39.72 41.58
N ALA A 3 -32.99 -40.06 42.64
CA ALA A 3 -31.77 -39.34 43.01
C ALA A 3 -30.62 -39.52 42.00
N ARG A 4 -30.48 -40.72 41.41
CA ARG A 4 -29.44 -41.00 40.40
C ARG A 4 -29.68 -40.25 39.09
N VAL A 5 -30.95 -40.09 38.71
CA VAL A 5 -31.38 -39.31 37.53
C VAL A 5 -31.06 -37.82 37.68
N ARG A 6 -31.24 -37.26 38.89
CA ARG A 6 -30.92 -35.86 39.20
C ARG A 6 -29.42 -35.57 39.13
N VAL A 7 -28.57 -36.49 39.61
CA VAL A 7 -27.11 -36.33 39.54
C VAL A 7 -26.62 -36.40 38.08
N SER A 8 -27.15 -37.32 37.27
CA SER A 8 -26.81 -37.38 35.83
C SER A 8 -27.23 -36.13 35.05
N LEU A 9 -28.40 -35.55 35.36
CA LEU A 9 -28.87 -34.30 34.74
C LEU A 9 -28.00 -33.08 35.11
N LEU A 10 -27.52 -33.01 36.36
CA LEU A 10 -26.63 -31.93 36.81
C LEU A 10 -25.24 -32.03 36.16
N VAL A 11 -24.70 -33.24 36.00
CA VAL A 11 -23.41 -33.47 35.33
C VAL A 11 -23.48 -33.11 33.83
N LEU A 12 -24.57 -33.47 33.15
CA LEU A 12 -24.83 -33.09 31.75
C LEU A 12 -24.96 -31.57 31.57
N MET A 13 -25.66 -30.88 32.47
CA MET A 13 -25.75 -29.41 32.47
C MET A 13 -24.37 -28.75 32.63
N SER A 14 -23.51 -29.25 33.53
CA SER A 14 -22.16 -28.70 33.72
C SER A 14 -21.20 -28.96 32.55
N LEU A 15 -21.38 -30.04 31.79
CA LEU A 15 -20.61 -30.33 30.58
C LEU A 15 -21.01 -29.43 29.40
N VAL A 16 -22.30 -29.09 29.27
CA VAL A 16 -22.79 -28.16 28.24
C VAL A 16 -22.28 -26.73 28.49
N THR A 17 -22.17 -26.30 29.75
CA THR A 17 -21.59 -24.98 30.09
C THR A 17 -20.08 -24.89 29.88
N TYR A 18 -19.37 -26.02 29.80
CA TYR A 18 -17.91 -26.05 29.62
C TYR A 18 -17.47 -25.92 28.14
N MET A 19 -18.39 -26.07 27.19
CA MET A 19 -18.09 -26.06 25.74
C MET A 19 -18.40 -24.72 25.05
N SER A 20 -18.90 -23.72 25.76
CA SER A 20 -19.37 -22.46 25.13
C SER A 20 -18.44 -21.26 25.24
N ASN A 21 -17.17 -21.45 25.64
CA ASN A 21 -16.17 -20.38 25.65
C ASN A 21 -15.05 -20.60 24.61
N THR A 22 -15.43 -20.84 23.36
CA THR A 22 -14.54 -20.45 22.25
C THR A 22 -14.84 -18.99 21.95
N ALA A 23 -14.04 -18.08 22.51
CA ALA A 23 -14.01 -16.71 22.01
C ALA A 23 -13.61 -16.79 20.53
N GLU A 24 -14.56 -16.59 19.61
CA GLU A 24 -14.26 -16.32 18.21
C GLU A 24 -13.36 -15.09 18.20
N SER A 25 -12.05 -15.30 18.01
CA SER A 25 -11.09 -14.23 17.88
C SER A 25 -11.36 -13.52 16.55
N SER A 26 -12.22 -12.51 16.59
CA SER A 26 -12.47 -11.66 15.43
C SER A 26 -11.19 -10.92 15.06
N ILE A 27 -10.78 -11.04 13.78
CA ILE A 27 -9.57 -10.38 13.28
C ILE A 27 -9.78 -8.87 13.38
N THR A 28 -8.88 -8.18 14.08
CA THR A 28 -8.93 -6.72 14.14
C THR A 28 -8.40 -6.09 12.84
N PRO A 29 -8.82 -4.86 12.48
CA PRO A 29 -8.25 -4.14 11.33
C PRO A 29 -6.71 -3.99 11.39
N ALA A 30 -6.16 -3.87 12.61
CA ALA A 30 -4.73 -3.83 12.82
C ALA A 30 -4.03 -5.16 12.46
N GLU A 31 -4.62 -6.29 12.86
CA GLU A 31 -4.12 -7.62 12.48
C GLU A 31 -4.27 -7.91 11.00
N PHE A 32 -5.38 -7.47 10.40
CA PHE A 32 -5.59 -7.52 8.96
C PHE A 32 -4.48 -6.78 8.20
N ILE A 33 -4.20 -5.51 8.55
CA ILE A 33 -3.10 -4.74 7.95
C ILE A 33 -1.75 -5.46 8.12
N LYS A 34 -1.44 -5.93 9.34
CA LYS A 34 -0.20 -6.69 9.59
C LYS A 34 -0.12 -7.94 8.70
N SER A 35 -1.22 -8.66 8.55
CA SER A 35 -1.31 -9.85 7.72
C SER A 35 -1.07 -9.51 6.25
N SER A 36 -1.79 -8.55 5.70
CA SER A 36 -1.68 -8.15 4.29
C SER A 36 -0.29 -7.58 3.96
N CYS A 37 0.31 -6.82 4.87
CA CYS A 37 1.65 -6.27 4.67
C CYS A 37 2.77 -7.33 4.68
N ARG A 38 2.55 -8.55 5.21
CA ARG A 38 3.60 -9.59 5.25
C ARG A 38 4.09 -10.01 3.86
N ALA A 39 3.21 -9.97 2.86
CA ALA A 39 3.54 -10.35 1.49
C ALA A 39 4.19 -9.22 0.67
N THR A 40 4.36 -8.02 1.25
CA THR A 40 4.97 -6.89 0.53
C THR A 40 6.50 -6.90 0.68
N ARG A 41 7.19 -6.23 -0.25
CA ARG A 41 8.66 -6.14 -0.24
C ARG A 41 9.21 -5.39 0.98
N TYR A 42 8.47 -4.42 1.51
CA TYR A 42 8.87 -3.61 2.66
C TYR A 42 7.80 -3.68 3.77
N PRO A 43 7.67 -4.82 4.46
CA PRO A 43 6.52 -5.11 5.34
C PRO A 43 6.44 -4.16 6.54
N ILE A 44 7.57 -3.85 7.18
CA ILE A 44 7.63 -2.91 8.31
C ILE A 44 7.15 -1.52 7.89
N LEU A 45 7.59 -1.06 6.70
CA LEU A 45 7.19 0.24 6.16
C LEU A 45 5.71 0.25 5.78
N CYS A 46 5.20 -0.84 5.18
CA CYS A 46 3.79 -1.02 4.85
C CYS A 46 2.92 -0.84 6.11
N VAL A 47 3.22 -1.59 7.17
CA VAL A 47 2.48 -1.52 8.44
C VAL A 47 2.54 -0.11 9.03
N ARG A 48 3.75 0.48 9.11
CA ARG A 48 3.94 1.83 9.66
C ARG A 48 3.13 2.89 8.91
N CYS A 49 3.03 2.77 7.58
CA CYS A 49 2.31 3.71 6.74
C CYS A 49 0.79 3.56 6.82
N LEU A 50 0.28 2.36 7.11
CA LEU A 50 -1.15 2.04 7.03
C LEU A 50 -1.84 1.94 8.39
N MET A 51 -1.11 1.70 9.48
CA MET A 51 -1.72 1.48 10.80
C MET A 51 -2.58 2.66 11.28
N GLY A 52 -2.19 3.90 10.96
CA GLY A 52 -2.99 5.09 11.28
C GLY A 52 -4.33 5.17 10.55
N TYR A 53 -4.56 4.31 9.55
CA TYR A 53 -5.78 4.23 8.75
C TYR A 53 -6.60 2.97 9.05
N ALA A 54 -6.29 2.25 10.14
CA ALA A 54 -6.93 0.97 10.46
C ALA A 54 -8.47 1.04 10.51
N SER A 55 -9.05 2.12 11.04
CA SER A 55 -10.50 2.32 11.07
C SER A 55 -11.11 2.52 9.67
N VAL A 56 -10.40 3.22 8.78
CA VAL A 56 -10.83 3.48 7.39
C VAL A 56 -10.71 2.21 6.54
N ILE A 57 -9.62 1.46 6.73
CA ILE A 57 -9.36 0.21 6.01
C ILE A 57 -10.33 -0.89 6.45
N GLY A 58 -10.62 -0.99 7.75
CA GLY A 58 -11.41 -2.09 8.30
C GLY A 58 -10.79 -3.44 7.94
N LEU A 59 -11.60 -4.34 7.38
CA LEU A 59 -11.19 -5.64 6.84
C LEU A 59 -11.35 -5.70 5.31
N SER A 60 -11.30 -4.55 4.62
CA SER A 60 -11.55 -4.45 3.19
C SER A 60 -10.25 -4.42 2.39
N GLU A 61 -10.07 -5.41 1.51
CA GLU A 61 -8.96 -5.46 0.54
C GLU A 61 -8.95 -4.23 -0.39
N ARG A 62 -10.14 -3.78 -0.80
CA ARG A 62 -10.30 -2.60 -1.64
C ARG A 62 -9.86 -1.34 -0.92
N GLN A 63 -10.34 -1.13 0.31
CA GLN A 63 -9.94 0.05 1.09
C GLN A 63 -8.46 0.00 1.46
N LEU A 64 -7.90 -1.18 1.71
CA LEU A 64 -6.47 -1.36 1.92
C LEU A 64 -5.66 -0.90 0.71
N ALA A 65 -6.02 -1.35 -0.50
CA ALA A 65 -5.36 -0.95 -1.74
C ALA A 65 -5.53 0.55 -2.04
N MET A 66 -6.74 1.09 -1.93
CA MET A 66 -7.03 2.52 -2.13
C MET A 66 -6.26 3.41 -1.13
N THR A 67 -6.20 2.99 0.14
CA THR A 67 -5.46 3.72 1.18
C THR A 67 -3.96 3.69 0.88
N ALA A 68 -3.42 2.54 0.47
CA ALA A 68 -2.01 2.41 0.11
C ALA A 68 -1.64 3.33 -1.07
N LEU A 69 -2.46 3.39 -2.12
CA LEU A 69 -2.27 4.31 -3.23
C LEU A 69 -2.34 5.78 -2.79
N SER A 70 -3.31 6.13 -1.94
CA SER A 70 -3.46 7.50 -1.41
C SER A 70 -2.27 7.92 -0.56
N VAL A 71 -1.72 7.00 0.25
CA VAL A 71 -0.50 7.23 1.01
C VAL A 71 0.70 7.41 0.08
N SER A 72 0.82 6.63 -0.99
CA SER A 72 1.85 6.83 -2.02
C SER A 72 1.76 8.24 -2.62
N ILE A 73 0.58 8.68 -3.07
CA ILE A 73 0.37 10.04 -3.60
C ILE A 73 0.84 11.12 -2.60
N SER A 74 0.44 10.99 -1.33
CA SER A 74 0.83 11.94 -0.29
C SER A 74 2.36 12.03 -0.13
N ARG A 75 3.04 10.87 -0.18
CA ARG A 75 4.50 10.77 -0.02
C ARG A 75 5.24 11.25 -1.27
N THR A 76 4.77 10.94 -2.47
CA THR A 76 5.29 11.47 -3.73
C THR A 76 5.16 12.99 -3.75
N ARG A 77 3.98 13.55 -3.43
CA ARG A 77 3.75 15.00 -3.41
C ARG A 77 4.65 15.72 -2.40
N SER A 78 4.78 15.17 -1.19
CA SER A 78 5.68 15.72 -0.18
C SER A 78 7.14 15.70 -0.64
N SER A 79 7.55 14.65 -1.34
CA SER A 79 8.92 14.49 -1.82
C SER A 79 9.20 15.39 -3.03
N ALA A 80 8.29 15.51 -3.99
CA ALA A 80 8.37 16.45 -5.10
C ALA A 80 8.48 17.90 -4.60
N SER A 81 7.68 18.26 -3.59
CA SER A 81 7.76 19.58 -2.94
C SER A 81 9.11 19.82 -2.27
N PHE A 82 9.71 18.78 -1.68
CA PHE A 82 11.04 18.85 -1.09
C PHE A 82 12.13 19.02 -2.16
N VAL A 83 12.08 18.24 -3.24
CA VAL A 83 13.00 18.35 -4.38
C VAL A 83 12.94 19.75 -5.00
N LYS A 84 11.72 20.29 -5.18
CA LYS A 84 11.49 21.67 -5.63
C LYS A 84 12.01 22.74 -4.65
N LYS A 85 12.06 22.46 -3.36
CA LYS A 85 12.73 23.35 -2.39
C LYS A 85 14.25 23.27 -2.52
N ILE A 86 14.79 22.08 -2.73
CA ILE A 86 16.22 21.89 -2.99
C ILE A 86 16.63 22.70 -4.21
N SER A 87 15.88 22.71 -5.32
CA SER A 87 16.25 23.44 -6.55
C SER A 87 16.56 24.93 -6.36
N LYS A 88 16.11 25.53 -5.25
CA LYS A 88 16.32 26.93 -4.88
C LYS A 88 17.47 27.16 -3.89
N ALA A 89 18.16 26.10 -3.46
CA ALA A 89 19.28 26.18 -2.54
C ALA A 89 20.49 26.81 -3.23
N ARG A 90 21.32 27.51 -2.43
CA ARG A 90 22.59 28.04 -2.91
C ARG A 90 23.59 26.90 -3.15
N GLY A 91 24.48 27.09 -4.13
CA GLY A 91 25.58 26.15 -4.39
C GLY A 91 25.19 24.92 -5.21
N ILE A 92 24.01 24.92 -5.86
CA ILE A 92 23.63 23.88 -6.81
C ILE A 92 24.46 24.01 -8.09
N LYS A 93 25.09 22.90 -8.50
CA LYS A 93 25.82 22.86 -9.76
C LYS A 93 24.86 22.82 -10.94
N PRO A 94 25.20 23.37 -12.12
CA PRO A 94 24.33 23.33 -13.30
C PRO A 94 23.81 21.93 -13.64
N ARG A 95 24.67 20.91 -13.54
CA ARG A 95 24.29 19.51 -13.79
C ARG A 95 23.31 18.95 -12.75
N GLU A 96 23.50 19.31 -11.48
CA GLU A 96 22.57 18.92 -10.41
C GLU A 96 21.22 19.61 -10.60
N TYR A 97 21.20 20.87 -11.04
CA TYR A 97 19.97 21.60 -11.33
C TYR A 97 19.14 20.93 -12.41
N ILE A 98 19.77 20.49 -13.51
CA ILE A 98 19.09 19.75 -14.58
C ILE A 98 18.48 18.46 -14.02
N ALA A 99 19.27 17.64 -13.33
CA ALA A 99 18.77 16.41 -12.71
C ALA A 99 17.64 16.65 -11.68
N ILE A 100 17.65 17.80 -10.99
CA ILE A 100 16.57 18.20 -10.11
C ILE A 100 15.29 18.52 -10.89
N GLN A 101 15.37 19.22 -12.04
CA GLN A 101 14.19 19.49 -12.86
C GLN A 101 13.62 18.18 -13.43
N ASP A 102 14.47 17.34 -14.00
CA ASP A 102 14.06 16.02 -14.52
C ASP A 102 13.39 15.19 -13.42
N CYS A 103 13.93 15.22 -12.20
CA CYS A 103 13.30 14.54 -11.08
C CYS A 103 11.93 15.15 -10.71
N ILE A 104 11.77 16.47 -10.72
CA ILE A 104 10.48 17.11 -10.44
C ILE A 104 9.43 16.69 -11.48
N GLU A 105 9.81 16.62 -12.75
CA GLU A 105 8.95 16.16 -13.84
C GLU A 105 8.54 14.69 -13.65
N ASN A 106 9.50 13.79 -13.48
CA ASN A 106 9.22 12.37 -13.21
C ASN A 106 8.31 12.16 -11.98
N MET A 107 8.54 12.92 -10.90
CA MET A 107 7.66 12.82 -9.72
C MET A 107 6.26 13.41 -9.96
N GLY A 108 6.11 14.34 -10.91
CA GLY A 108 4.83 14.81 -11.42
C GLY A 108 4.08 13.70 -12.16
N ASP A 109 4.77 13.02 -13.08
CA ASP A 109 4.21 11.90 -13.85
C ASP A 109 3.81 10.73 -12.93
N SER A 110 4.62 10.45 -11.91
CA SER A 110 4.31 9.51 -10.84
C SER A 110 3.01 9.88 -10.09
N LEU A 111 2.80 11.16 -9.78
CA LEU A 111 1.57 11.63 -9.14
C LEU A 111 0.33 11.44 -10.04
N ASP A 112 0.46 11.73 -11.33
CA ASP A 112 -0.63 11.60 -12.29
C ASP A 112 -1.02 10.13 -12.48
N SER A 113 -0.03 9.25 -12.65
CA SER A 113 -0.23 7.80 -12.76
C SER A 113 -0.86 7.21 -11.49
N LEU A 114 -0.37 7.59 -10.30
CA LEU A 114 -0.99 7.16 -9.04
C LEU A 114 -2.43 7.67 -8.90
N SER A 115 -2.70 8.90 -9.36
CA SER A 115 -4.04 9.47 -9.31
C SER A 115 -4.99 8.78 -10.28
N GLN A 116 -4.53 8.38 -11.47
CA GLN A 116 -5.28 7.53 -12.39
C GLN A 116 -5.62 6.18 -11.74
N SER A 117 -4.64 5.55 -11.08
CA SER A 117 -4.83 4.29 -10.35
C SER A 117 -5.93 4.36 -9.29
N VAL A 118 -5.96 5.45 -8.50
CA VAL A 118 -7.01 5.66 -7.48
C VAL A 118 -8.38 5.87 -8.11
N ARG A 119 -8.47 6.67 -9.18
CA ARG A 119 -9.75 6.92 -9.87
C ARG A 119 -10.31 5.64 -10.45
N GLU A 120 -9.49 4.88 -11.16
CA GLU A 120 -9.89 3.61 -11.77
C GLU A 120 -10.33 2.59 -10.73
N LEU A 121 -9.51 2.34 -9.70
CA LEU A 121 -9.88 1.43 -8.61
C LEU A 121 -11.15 1.90 -7.85
N GLY A 122 -11.38 3.21 -7.78
CA GLY A 122 -12.62 3.80 -7.25
C GLY A 122 -13.83 3.52 -8.14
N SER A 123 -13.65 3.51 -9.46
CA SER A 123 -14.71 3.34 -10.45
C SER A 123 -15.05 1.88 -10.78
N ILE A 124 -14.21 0.91 -10.41
CA ILE A 124 -14.42 -0.53 -10.69
C ILE A 124 -15.78 -1.08 -10.22
N GLY A 125 -16.49 -0.38 -9.31
CA GLY A 125 -17.90 -0.68 -9.02
C GLY A 125 -18.19 -2.16 -8.74
N HIS A 126 -19.08 -2.74 -9.55
CA HIS A 126 -19.45 -4.17 -9.61
C HIS A 126 -18.91 -4.86 -10.87
N ALA A 127 -17.85 -4.32 -11.51
CA ALA A 127 -17.21 -4.97 -12.65
C ALA A 127 -16.77 -6.39 -12.26
N VAL A 128 -16.97 -7.33 -13.18
CA VAL A 128 -16.65 -8.75 -13.01
C VAL A 128 -16.04 -9.30 -14.30
N GLY A 129 -15.34 -10.44 -14.20
CA GLY A 129 -14.79 -11.14 -15.35
C GLY A 129 -13.77 -10.29 -16.10
N GLU A 130 -13.87 -10.26 -17.43
CA GLU A 130 -12.90 -9.56 -18.28
C GLU A 130 -12.86 -8.05 -18.02
N ASP A 131 -13.99 -7.43 -17.66
CA ASP A 131 -14.08 -6.00 -17.37
C ASP A 131 -13.30 -5.66 -16.09
N PHE A 132 -13.46 -6.47 -15.03
CA PHE A 132 -12.65 -6.36 -13.82
C PHE A 132 -11.17 -6.54 -14.11
N VAL A 133 -10.81 -7.54 -14.91
CA VAL A 133 -9.41 -7.82 -15.29
C VAL A 133 -8.81 -6.64 -16.05
N TRP A 134 -9.55 -6.06 -16.99
CA TRP A 134 -9.13 -4.91 -17.78
C TRP A 134 -8.86 -3.70 -16.88
N HIS A 135 -9.81 -3.31 -16.04
CA HIS A 135 -9.65 -2.19 -15.10
C HIS A 135 -8.48 -2.42 -14.13
N MET A 136 -8.36 -3.62 -13.57
CA MET A 136 -7.23 -3.93 -12.68
C MET A 136 -5.89 -3.88 -13.39
N SER A 137 -5.82 -4.27 -14.67
CA SER A 137 -4.59 -4.16 -15.46
C SER A 137 -4.15 -2.70 -15.66
N ASN A 138 -5.10 -1.77 -15.83
CA ASN A 138 -4.82 -0.34 -15.89
C ASN A 138 -4.25 0.17 -14.57
N VAL A 139 -4.90 -0.15 -13.44
CA VAL A 139 -4.41 0.20 -12.10
C VAL A 139 -2.97 -0.31 -11.89
N GLN A 140 -2.70 -1.57 -12.19
CA GLN A 140 -1.37 -2.17 -12.03
C GLN A 140 -0.32 -1.50 -12.92
N THR A 141 -0.69 -1.17 -14.16
CA THR A 141 0.18 -0.50 -15.12
C THR A 141 0.58 0.88 -14.62
N TRP A 142 -0.38 1.72 -14.21
CA TRP A 142 -0.09 3.07 -13.75
C TRP A 142 0.71 3.11 -12.44
N VAL A 143 0.46 2.19 -11.50
CA VAL A 143 1.30 2.10 -10.30
C VAL A 143 2.74 1.68 -10.64
N SER A 144 2.91 0.81 -11.65
CA SER A 144 4.23 0.38 -12.14
C SER A 144 4.94 1.49 -12.91
N ALA A 145 4.20 2.32 -13.65
CA ALA A 145 4.72 3.53 -14.30
C ALA A 145 5.25 4.51 -13.24
N ALA A 146 4.46 4.80 -12.19
CA ALA A 146 4.89 5.66 -11.10
C ALA A 146 6.19 5.19 -10.42
N LEU A 147 6.36 3.87 -10.23
CA LEU A 147 7.62 3.30 -9.75
C LEU A 147 8.78 3.52 -10.71
N THR A 148 8.52 3.41 -12.01
CA THR A 148 9.53 3.64 -13.06
C THR A 148 9.97 5.09 -13.03
N ASP A 149 9.04 6.04 -12.99
CA ASP A 149 9.35 7.47 -12.97
C ASP A 149 10.13 7.86 -11.71
N ASP A 150 9.72 7.36 -10.54
CA ASP A 150 10.45 7.60 -9.29
C ASP A 150 11.90 7.02 -9.35
N ASN A 151 12.09 5.87 -10.00
CA ASN A 151 13.43 5.30 -10.21
C ASN A 151 14.23 6.10 -11.25
N THR A 152 13.60 6.59 -12.32
CA THR A 152 14.24 7.47 -13.31
C THR A 152 14.74 8.75 -12.66
N CYS A 153 13.97 9.34 -11.73
CA CYS A 153 14.47 10.45 -10.90
C CYS A 153 15.77 10.07 -10.17
N LEU A 154 15.82 8.88 -9.54
CA LEU A 154 17.03 8.43 -8.83
C LEU A 154 18.22 8.24 -9.77
N ASP A 155 17.98 7.71 -10.97
CA ASP A 155 18.99 7.47 -11.99
C ASP A 155 19.57 8.77 -12.56
N GLY A 156 18.78 9.85 -12.59
CA GLY A 156 19.25 11.20 -12.93
C GLY A 156 20.40 11.69 -12.04
N PHE A 157 20.52 11.17 -10.81
CA PHE A 157 21.62 11.48 -9.89
C PHE A 157 22.73 10.41 -9.87
N SER A 158 22.73 9.46 -10.79
CA SER A 158 23.78 8.43 -10.87
C SER A 158 25.12 8.99 -11.36
N GLY A 159 26.20 8.27 -11.05
CA GLY A 159 27.56 8.60 -11.49
C GLY A 159 28.40 9.48 -10.55
N PRO A 160 29.72 9.60 -10.82
CA PRO A 160 30.67 10.29 -9.94
C PRO A 160 30.51 11.81 -9.87
N SER A 161 30.00 12.44 -10.93
CA SER A 161 29.80 13.89 -11.03
C SER A 161 28.65 14.40 -10.16
N MET A 162 27.78 13.51 -9.69
CA MET A 162 26.62 13.79 -8.84
C MET A 162 26.88 13.52 -7.34
N LYS A 163 28.14 13.28 -6.95
CA LYS A 163 28.49 13.09 -5.53
C LYS A 163 28.27 14.39 -4.76
N GLY A 164 27.51 14.32 -3.67
CA GLY A 164 27.28 15.45 -2.78
C GLY A 164 25.99 15.36 -1.97
N ASN A 165 25.76 16.40 -1.18
CA ASN A 165 24.62 16.48 -0.26
C ASN A 165 23.27 16.55 -0.98
N VAL A 166 23.21 17.17 -2.17
CA VAL A 166 22.00 17.26 -3.01
C VAL A 166 21.49 15.86 -3.36
N LYS A 167 22.35 15.02 -3.95
CA LYS A 167 22.04 13.63 -4.27
C LYS A 167 21.60 12.84 -3.04
N ALA A 168 22.33 12.95 -1.93
CA ALA A 168 21.99 12.22 -0.71
C ALA A 168 20.59 12.61 -0.17
N ALA A 169 20.29 13.91 -0.15
CA ALA A 169 19.01 14.43 0.33
C ALA A 169 17.84 13.97 -0.54
N ILE A 170 17.98 14.04 -1.88
CA ILE A 170 16.93 13.62 -2.82
C ILE A 170 16.76 12.10 -2.79
N LYS A 171 17.86 11.33 -2.88
CA LYS A 171 17.82 9.87 -2.87
C LYS A 171 17.07 9.32 -1.66
N ASN A 172 17.33 9.86 -0.46
CA ASN A 172 16.66 9.38 0.75
C ASN A 172 15.13 9.56 0.70
N ARG A 173 14.65 10.65 0.09
CA ARG A 173 13.20 10.90 -0.05
C ARG A 173 12.59 10.02 -1.12
N VAL A 174 13.20 9.98 -2.29
CA VAL A 174 12.64 9.28 -3.45
C VAL A 174 12.71 7.75 -3.25
N VAL A 175 13.75 7.21 -2.62
CA VAL A 175 13.77 5.79 -2.21
C VAL A 175 12.63 5.48 -1.24
N ASN A 176 12.29 6.39 -0.33
CA ASN A 176 11.14 6.15 0.54
C ASN A 176 9.82 6.10 -0.25
N VAL A 177 9.68 6.95 -1.28
CA VAL A 177 8.52 6.91 -2.19
C VAL A 177 8.48 5.58 -2.94
N THR A 178 9.56 5.15 -3.60
CA THR A 178 9.59 3.90 -4.36
C THR A 178 9.24 2.69 -3.50
N GLN A 179 9.70 2.66 -2.25
CA GLN A 179 9.37 1.59 -1.30
C GLN A 179 7.88 1.56 -0.93
N ILE A 180 7.28 2.73 -0.71
CA ILE A 180 5.86 2.85 -0.36
C ILE A 180 4.99 2.49 -1.57
N THR A 181 5.33 3.00 -2.76
CA THR A 181 4.63 2.67 -4.00
C THR A 181 4.76 1.18 -4.34
N SER A 182 5.92 0.55 -4.08
CA SER A 182 6.11 -0.89 -4.26
C SER A 182 5.21 -1.71 -3.33
N ASN A 183 5.03 -1.27 -2.09
CA ASN A 183 4.06 -1.89 -1.19
C ASN A 183 2.62 -1.70 -1.68
N ALA A 184 2.27 -0.51 -2.18
CA ALA A 184 0.94 -0.26 -2.74
C ALA A 184 0.64 -1.17 -3.95
N LEU A 185 1.59 -1.34 -4.86
CA LEU A 185 1.47 -2.28 -5.98
C LEU A 185 1.23 -3.72 -5.51
N ALA A 186 1.96 -4.17 -4.49
CA ALA A 186 1.77 -5.51 -3.93
C ALA A 186 0.34 -5.70 -3.36
N LEU A 187 -0.20 -4.69 -2.68
CA LEU A 187 -1.55 -4.72 -2.13
C LEU A 187 -2.62 -4.66 -3.23
N VAL A 188 -2.41 -3.86 -4.28
CA VAL A 188 -3.25 -3.84 -5.49
C VAL A 188 -3.26 -5.21 -6.18
N ASN A 189 -2.10 -5.84 -6.32
CA ASN A 189 -1.98 -7.17 -6.92
C ASN A 189 -2.71 -8.23 -6.08
N ARG A 190 -2.61 -8.13 -4.75
CA ARG A 190 -3.34 -9.01 -3.84
C ARG A 190 -4.86 -8.83 -3.97
N PHE A 191 -5.34 -7.58 -4.04
CA PHE A 191 -6.75 -7.28 -4.30
C PHE A 191 -7.22 -7.92 -5.61
N ALA A 192 -6.50 -7.71 -6.71
CA ALA A 192 -6.81 -8.31 -8.01
C ALA A 192 -6.85 -9.85 -7.95
N SER A 193 -5.87 -10.47 -7.28
CA SER A 193 -5.80 -11.93 -7.16
C SER A 193 -7.00 -12.52 -6.41
N ILE A 194 -7.39 -11.91 -5.29
CA ILE A 194 -8.51 -12.39 -4.48
C ILE A 194 -9.82 -12.33 -5.28
N HIS A 195 -10.05 -11.25 -6.02
CA HIS A 195 -11.30 -11.05 -6.75
C HIS A 195 -11.38 -11.90 -8.02
N ARG A 196 -10.25 -12.18 -8.70
CA ARG A 196 -10.21 -13.17 -9.80
C ARG A 196 -10.61 -14.58 -9.34
N THR A 197 -10.19 -15.00 -8.15
CA THR A 197 -10.51 -16.35 -7.64
C THR A 197 -11.96 -16.51 -7.20
N VAL A 198 -12.66 -15.41 -6.92
CA VAL A 198 -14.09 -15.43 -6.56
C VAL A 198 -14.98 -15.53 -7.81
N GLU A 199 -14.43 -15.22 -8.99
CA GLU A 199 -15.18 -15.13 -10.26
C GLU A 199 -15.06 -16.38 -11.15
N THR A 200 -14.16 -17.33 -10.83
CA THR A 200 -14.10 -18.64 -11.51
C THR A 200 -15.07 -19.63 -10.87
N PRO A 201 -16.02 -20.23 -11.63
CA PRO A 201 -16.90 -21.29 -11.12
C PRO A 201 -16.12 -22.54 -10.66
#